data_AF-A0A6V7KSE1-F1
#
_entry.id   AF-A0A6V7KSE1-F1
#
_cell.length_a   1.000
_cell.length_b   1.000
_cell.length_c   1.000
_cell.angle_alpha   90.00
_cell.angle_beta   90.00
_cell.angle_gamma   90.00
#
_symmetry.space_group_name_H-M   'P 1'
#
loop_
_entity.id
_entity.type
_entity.pdbx_description
1 polymer ?
#
loop_
_entity_poly.entity_id
_entity_poly.type
_entity_poly.pdbx_seq_one_letter_code
_entity_poly.pdbx_strand_id
1 'polypeptide(L)'
;MKIPHFRGVFMRNDLPAKGPRKYESAIINFDDKDGPGTHWVAYQKKNDDVICFDSFGNLRPPQDLIDYLGVGSTVKYNYNNYQEYDTIICGHLCSVTDLI
;
A
#
# COMPACT_ATOMS: atom_id res chain seq x y z
N MET A 1 11.36 5.85 13.99
CA MET A 1 10.11 5.25 13.49
C MET A 1 10.40 3.81 13.10
N LYS A 2 9.65 2.83 13.62
CA LYS A 2 9.75 1.43 13.22
C LYS A 2 8.38 1.01 12.70
N ILE A 3 8.30 0.59 11.44
CA ILE A 3 7.06 0.06 10.85
C ILE A 3 6.97 -1.43 11.25
N PRO A 4 5.97 -1.85 12.04
CA PRO A 4 5.82 -3.24 12.46
C PRO A 4 5.68 -4.17 11.26
N HIS A 5 6.31 -5.34 11.31
CA HIS A 5 6.24 -6.34 10.23
C HIS A 5 6.57 -5.80 8.83
N PHE A 6 7.41 -4.76 8.74
CA PHE A 6 7.76 -4.16 7.46
C PHE A 6 8.43 -5.18 6.54
N ARG A 7 7.78 -5.43 5.41
CA ARG A 7 8.17 -6.43 4.43
C ARG A 7 9.10 -5.85 3.37
N GLY A 8 8.87 -4.60 3.00
CA GLY A 8 9.67 -3.90 2.00
C GLY A 8 8.88 -2.86 1.23
N VAL A 9 9.54 -2.34 0.20
CA VAL A 9 8.99 -1.42 -0.79
C VAL A 9 8.95 -2.18 -2.11
N PHE A 10 7.80 -2.18 -2.78
CA PHE A 10 7.58 -2.95 -4.00
C PHE A 10 7.01 -2.08 -5.12
N MET A 11 7.25 -2.52 -6.36
CA MET A 11 6.59 -1.99 -7.53
C MET A 11 5.39 -2.87 -7.85
N ARG A 12 4.39 -2.33 -8.55
CA ARG A 12 3.10 -3.01 -8.80
C ARG A 12 3.26 -4.41 -9.37
N ASN A 13 4.19 -4.56 -10.31
CA ASN A 13 4.48 -5.80 -11.03
C ASN A 13 5.66 -6.61 -10.45
N ASP A 14 6.21 -6.21 -9.30
CA ASP A 14 7.33 -6.88 -8.63
C ASP A 14 6.99 -7.26 -7.18
N LEU A 15 5.71 -7.56 -6.95
CA LEU A 15 5.24 -8.09 -5.68
C LEU A 15 5.73 -9.55 -5.47
N PRO A 16 5.96 -9.98 -4.22
CA PRO A 16 6.40 -11.35 -3.94
C PRO A 16 5.48 -12.43 -4.54
N ALA A 17 6.02 -13.26 -5.44
CA ALA A 17 5.24 -14.31 -6.12
C ALA A 17 4.54 -15.33 -5.21
N LYS A 18 4.98 -15.46 -3.95
CA LYS A 18 4.35 -16.33 -2.93
C LYS A 18 3.13 -15.69 -2.24
N GLY A 19 2.78 -14.46 -2.61
CA GLY A 19 1.75 -13.68 -1.96
C GLY A 19 2.21 -13.03 -0.64
N PRO A 20 1.30 -12.31 0.03
CA PRO A 20 1.58 -11.62 1.28
C PRO A 20 1.75 -12.59 2.44
N ARG A 21 2.53 -12.19 3.45
CA ARG A 21 2.60 -12.88 4.73
C ARG A 21 1.32 -12.66 5.54
N LYS A 22 1.09 -13.53 6.53
CA LYS A 22 -0.02 -13.41 7.48
C LYS A 22 -0.01 -12.08 8.24
N TYR A 23 1.19 -11.58 8.56
CA TYR A 23 1.42 -10.27 9.14
C TYR A 23 2.51 -9.58 8.34
N GLU A 24 2.18 -8.46 7.70
CA GLU A 24 3.15 -7.62 7.02
C GLU A 24 2.63 -6.21 6.81
N SER A 25 3.58 -5.29 6.67
CA SER A 25 3.34 -3.93 6.19
C SER A 25 4.25 -3.68 5.00
N ALA A 26 3.76 -3.01 3.95
CA ALA A 26 4.59 -2.66 2.81
C ALA A 26 4.14 -1.36 2.14
N ILE A 27 5.07 -0.76 1.39
CA ILE A 27 4.81 0.38 0.53
C ILE A 27 4.86 -0.12 -0.92
N ILE A 28 3.86 0.24 -1.72
CA ILE A 28 3.73 -0.16 -3.11
C ILE A 28 3.73 1.08 -3.99
N ASN A 29 4.52 1.08 -5.06
CA ASN A 29 4.32 2.00 -6.18
C ASN A 29 3.31 1.41 -7.17
N PHE A 30 2.38 2.21 -7.68
CA PHE A 30 1.46 1.78 -8.74
C PHE A 30 2.04 1.80 -10.16
N ASP A 31 3.30 2.20 -10.31
CA ASP A 31 4.06 2.01 -11.54
C ASP A 31 4.73 0.63 -11.62
N ASP A 32 5.16 0.28 -12.82
CA ASP A 32 5.96 -0.91 -13.09
C ASP A 32 7.42 -0.70 -12.64
N LYS A 33 8.13 -1.80 -12.35
CA LYS A 33 9.51 -1.77 -11.87
C LYS A 33 10.52 -1.09 -12.79
N ASP A 34 10.22 -1.05 -14.08
CA ASP A 34 11.05 -0.42 -15.11
C ASP A 34 10.61 1.04 -15.39
N GLY A 35 9.55 1.50 -14.72
CA GLY A 35 9.01 2.85 -14.80
C GLY A 35 9.64 3.82 -13.78
N PRO A 36 9.41 5.13 -13.96
CA PRO A 36 9.96 6.17 -13.07
C PRO A 36 9.30 6.22 -11.68
N GLY A 37 8.17 5.53 -11.47
CA GLY A 37 7.33 5.64 -10.29
C GLY A 37 6.25 6.71 -10.46
N THR A 38 5.02 6.40 -10.05
CA THR A 38 3.85 7.29 -10.27
C THR A 38 3.14 7.66 -8.98
N HIS A 39 2.89 6.69 -8.10
CA HIS A 39 2.15 6.92 -6.87
C HIS A 39 2.47 5.86 -5.83
N TRP A 40 2.70 6.28 -4.59
CA TRP A 40 3.03 5.40 -3.47
C TRP A 40 1.84 5.26 -2.51
N VAL A 41 1.53 4.01 -2.18
CA VAL A 41 0.46 3.61 -1.25
C VAL A 41 1.06 2.66 -0.22
N ALA A 42 0.58 2.70 1.01
CA ALA A 42 0.95 1.72 2.03
C ALA A 42 -0.18 0.73 2.29
N TYR A 43 0.17 -0.48 2.71
CA TYR A 43 -0.80 -1.37 3.35
C TYR A 43 -0.21 -2.05 4.57
N GLN A 44 -1.10 -2.40 5.51
CA GLN A 44 -0.84 -3.30 6.62
C GLN A 44 -1.82 -4.47 6.54
N LYS A 45 -1.31 -5.69 6.62
CA LYS A 45 -2.07 -6.94 6.68
C LYS A 45 -1.92 -7.59 8.04
N LYS A 46 -3.04 -7.96 8.65
CA LYS A 46 -3.13 -8.72 9.90
C LYS A 46 -4.17 -9.81 9.72
N ASN A 47 -3.73 -11.04 9.48
CA ASN A 47 -4.61 -12.12 9.02
C ASN A 47 -5.38 -11.65 7.78
N ASP A 48 -6.70 -11.80 7.76
CA ASP A 48 -7.55 -11.44 6.62
C ASP A 48 -7.94 -9.96 6.63
N ASP A 49 -7.56 -9.19 7.65
CA ASP A 49 -7.78 -7.74 7.68
C ASP A 49 -6.63 -7.00 7.00
N VAL A 50 -6.97 -6.15 6.03
CA VAL A 50 -6.02 -5.27 5.36
C VAL A 50 -6.48 -3.82 5.50
N ILE A 51 -5.55 -2.95 5.88
CA ILE A 51 -5.74 -1.50 5.83
C ILE A 51 -4.80 -0.95 4.77
N CYS A 52 -5.35 -0.31 3.75
CA CYS A 52 -4.61 0.45 2.75
C CYS A 52 -4.66 1.93 3.10
N PHE A 53 -3.53 2.61 2.93
CA PHE A 53 -3.41 4.05 3.05
C PHE A 53 -2.98 4.64 1.72
N ASP A 54 -3.87 5.44 1.13
CA ASP A 54 -3.59 6.29 -0.02
C ASP A 54 -3.74 7.74 0.41
N SER A 55 -2.69 8.54 0.23
CA SER A 55 -2.69 9.95 0.60
C SER A 55 -3.71 10.80 -0.18
N PHE A 56 -4.15 10.38 -1.37
CA PHE A 56 -5.27 11.02 -2.05
C PHE A 56 -6.63 10.75 -1.39
N GLY A 57 -6.75 9.63 -0.67
CA GLY A 57 -7.95 9.24 0.07
C GLY A 57 -9.16 8.94 -0.80
N ASN A 58 -10.14 8.25 -0.22
CA ASN A 58 -11.40 7.89 -0.88
C ASN A 58 -11.21 7.15 -2.22
N LEU A 59 -10.09 6.44 -2.36
CA LEU A 59 -9.76 5.63 -3.52
C LEU A 59 -9.70 4.17 -3.10
N ARG A 60 -10.50 3.34 -3.77
CA ARG A 60 -10.42 1.90 -3.62
C ARG A 60 -9.06 1.42 -4.19
N PRO A 61 -8.34 0.54 -3.49
CA PRO A 61 -7.12 -0.06 -4.03
C PRO A 61 -7.35 -0.74 -5.39
N PRO A 62 -6.36 -0.72 -6.30
CA PRO A 62 -6.43 -1.43 -7.58
C PRO A 62 -6.76 -2.91 -7.43
N GLN A 63 -7.47 -3.48 -8.41
CA GLN A 63 -7.95 -4.86 -8.35
C GLN A 63 -6.81 -5.87 -8.22
N ASP A 64 -5.68 -5.65 -8.89
CA ASP A 64 -4.51 -6.52 -8.83
C ASP A 64 -3.82 -6.51 -7.45
N LEU A 65 -3.86 -5.38 -6.74
CA LEU A 65 -3.43 -5.34 -5.34
C LEU A 65 -4.40 -6.14 -4.46
N ILE A 66 -5.71 -6.02 -4.68
CA ILE A 66 -6.72 -6.83 -3.97
C ILE A 66 -6.49 -8.33 -4.24
N ASP A 67 -6.19 -8.70 -5.48
CA ASP A 67 -5.94 -10.08 -5.89
C ASP A 67 -4.66 -10.62 -5.22
N TYR A 68 -3.59 -9.82 -5.18
CA TYR A 68 -2.37 -10.15 -4.44
C TYR A 68 -2.63 -10.36 -2.95
N LEU A 69 -3.44 -9.49 -2.33
CA LEU A 69 -3.79 -9.57 -0.90
C LEU A 69 -4.60 -10.83 -0.54
N GLY A 70 -5.12 -11.53 -1.55
CA GLY A 70 -5.72 -12.84 -1.46
C GLY A 70 -7.23 -12.81 -1.31
N VAL A 71 -7.89 -13.79 -1.93
CA VAL A 71 -9.33 -14.02 -1.86
C VAL A 71 -9.76 -14.23 -0.40
N GLY A 72 -10.73 -13.43 0.06
CA GLY A 72 -11.24 -13.48 1.44
C GLY A 72 -10.72 -12.38 2.36
N SER A 73 -9.72 -11.61 1.94
CA SER A 73 -9.25 -10.45 2.72
C SER A 73 -10.30 -9.34 2.76
N THR A 74 -10.56 -8.80 3.96
CA THR A 74 -11.35 -7.59 4.16
C THR A 74 -10.45 -6.37 4.02
N VAL A 75 -10.54 -5.70 2.87
CA VAL A 75 -9.72 -4.53 2.55
C VAL A 75 -10.45 -3.23 2.91
N LYS A 76 -9.87 -2.46 3.83
CA LYS A 76 -10.31 -1.11 4.20
C LYS A 76 -9.33 -0.08 3.65
N TYR A 77 -9.80 1.13 3.37
CA TYR A 77 -8.96 2.24 2.93
C TYR A 77 -9.41 3.55 3.60
N ASN A 78 -8.50 4.52 3.69
CA ASN A 78 -8.83 5.82 4.25
C ASN A 78 -9.70 6.64 3.28
N TYR A 79 -10.67 7.38 3.84
CA TYR A 79 -11.52 8.30 3.08
C TYR A 79 -10.97 9.72 3.02
N ASN A 80 -10.14 10.11 3.99
CA ASN A 80 -9.61 11.45 4.07
C ASN A 80 -8.49 11.66 3.05
N ASN A 81 -8.54 12.80 2.37
CA ASN A 81 -7.44 13.30 1.55
C ASN A 81 -6.39 13.98 2.46
N TYR A 82 -5.12 13.62 2.25
CA TYR A 82 -3.96 14.13 2.99
C TYR A 82 -2.93 14.80 2.08
N GLN A 83 -3.14 14.78 0.77
CA GLN A 83 -2.30 15.46 -0.21
C GLN A 83 -3.10 15.97 -1.41
N GLU A 84 -2.66 17.10 -1.96
CA GLU A 84 -3.15 17.60 -3.23
C GLU A 84 -2.52 16.83 -4.41
N TYR A 85 -3.21 16.83 -5.54
CA TYR A 85 -2.67 16.33 -6.80
C TYR A 85 -1.39 17.09 -7.19
N ASP A 86 -0.50 16.43 -7.93
CA ASP A 86 0.80 16.95 -8.39
C ASP A 86 1.86 17.22 -7.29
N THR A 87 1.58 16.85 -6.05
CA THR A 87 2.57 16.87 -4.96
C THR A 87 3.32 15.54 -4.85
N ILE A 88 4.61 15.58 -4.48
CA ILE A 88 5.50 14.39 -4.43
C ILE A 88 5.67 13.82 -3.01
N ILE A 89 4.71 14.07 -2.10
CA ILE A 89 4.84 13.73 -0.67
C ILE A 89 4.26 12.35 -0.29
N CYS A 90 3.59 11.65 -1.21
CA CYS A 90 2.90 10.38 -0.94
C CYS A 90 3.79 9.34 -0.26
N GLY A 91 5.04 9.18 -0.68
CA GLY A 91 5.99 8.25 -0.06
C GLY A 91 6.37 8.63 1.37
N HIS A 92 6.47 9.93 1.68
CA HIS A 92 6.71 10.41 3.03
C HIS A 92 5.50 10.12 3.92
N LEU A 93 4.28 10.39 3.42
CA LEU A 93 3.03 10.10 4.12
C LEU A 93 2.86 8.60 4.39
N CYS A 94 3.22 7.74 3.44
CA CYS A 94 3.26 6.29 3.63
C CYS A 94 4.27 5.83 4.68
N SER A 95 5.24 6.66 5.06
CA SER A 95 6.22 6.29 6.08
C SER A 95 5.78 6.72 7.47
N VAL A 96 5.19 7.92 7.60
CA VAL A 96 4.86 8.57 8.89
C VAL A 96 3.50 8.20 9.46
N THR A 97 2.63 7.60 8.67
CA THR A 97 1.25 7.36 9.13
C THR A 97 1.23 6.17 10.10
N ASP A 98 0.78 6.39 11.33
CA ASP A 98 0.57 5.36 12.36
C ASP A 98 -0.51 4.30 12.01
N LEU A 99 -1.06 4.37 10.78
CA LEU A 99 -2.01 3.41 10.24
C LEU A 99 -1.34 2.10 9.75
N ILE A 100 0.00 1.99 9.80
CA ILE A 100 0.80 0.89 9.23
C ILE A 100 1.71 0.19 10.24
#